data_AF-A0AAN7D372-F1
#
_entry.id   AF-A0AAN7D372-F1
#
_cell.length_a   1.000
_cell.length_b   1.000
_cell.length_c   1.000
_cell.angle_alpha   90.00
_cell.angle_beta   90.00
_cell.angle_gamma   90.00
#
_symmetry.space_group_name_H-M   'P 1'
#
loop_
_entity.id
_entity.type
_entity.pdbx_description
1 polymer ?
#
loop_
_entity_poly.entity_id
_entity_poly.type
_entity_poly.pdbx_seq_one_letter_code
_entity_poly.pdbx_strand_id
1 'polypeptide(L)'
;MASKFIGCAQAYLNKFVALQKPIIYNTKVAVEVAKQVYTKEGMAFPTGAQFSEAQQTLQNTLKIKNLKSLTFSQVAKGGVVLAEIYTFFLIGEIVGRRNLIGYNVKSEEAAHHEH
;
A
#
# COMPACT_ATOMS: atom_id res chain seq x y z
N MET A 1 -39.67 -8.26 27.83
CA MET A 1 -38.47 -7.40 27.72
C MET A 1 -37.51 -7.87 26.62
N ALA A 2 -37.18 -9.16 26.52
CA ALA A 2 -36.28 -9.71 25.48
C ALA A 2 -36.76 -9.53 24.01
N SER A 3 -38.06 -9.60 23.74
CA SER A 3 -38.61 -9.46 22.39
C SER A 3 -38.43 -8.06 21.76
N LYS A 4 -38.33 -7.01 22.58
CA LYS A 4 -38.10 -5.63 22.14
C LYS A 4 -36.64 -5.43 21.70
N PHE A 5 -35.68 -6.05 22.40
CA PHE A 5 -34.26 -6.02 22.04
C PHE A 5 -33.97 -6.82 20.75
N ILE A 6 -34.61 -7.98 20.58
CA ILE A 6 -34.49 -8.79 19.36
C ILE A 6 -35.03 -8.03 18.14
N GLY A 7 -36.17 -7.34 18.27
CA GLY A 7 -36.72 -6.51 17.19
C GLY A 7 -35.84 -5.31 16.81
N CYS A 8 -35.21 -4.65 17.80
CA CYS A 8 -34.25 -3.57 17.54
C CYS A 8 -33.00 -4.10 16.82
N ALA A 9 -32.41 -5.20 17.28
CA ALA A 9 -31.26 -5.82 16.61
C ALA A 9 -31.59 -6.23 15.17
N GLN A 10 -32.76 -6.83 14.93
CA GLN A 10 -33.25 -7.17 13.59
C GLN A 10 -33.36 -5.94 12.68
N ALA A 11 -33.82 -4.80 13.21
CA ALA A 11 -33.94 -3.55 12.45
C ALA A 11 -32.56 -2.98 12.07
N TYR A 12 -31.55 -3.07 12.95
CA TYR A 12 -30.18 -2.68 12.61
C TYR A 12 -29.56 -3.61 11.57
N LEU A 13 -29.74 -4.93 11.72
CA LEU A 13 -29.27 -5.90 10.73
C LEU A 13 -29.89 -5.66 9.34
N ASN A 14 -31.19 -5.37 9.27
CA ASN A 14 -31.84 -5.01 8.00
C ASN A 14 -31.26 -3.74 7.38
N LYS A 15 -30.83 -2.75 8.18
CA LYS A 15 -30.11 -1.56 7.68
C LYS A 15 -28.71 -1.90 7.17
N PHE A 16 -27.96 -2.78 7.83
CA PHE A 16 -26.66 -3.25 7.34
C PHE A 16 -26.78 -4.02 6.02
N VAL A 17 -27.79 -4.89 5.91
CA VAL A 17 -28.09 -5.62 4.67
C VAL A 17 -28.51 -4.65 3.56
N ALA A 18 -29.24 -3.58 3.89
CA ALA A 18 -29.58 -2.54 2.92
C ALA A 18 -28.35 -1.76 2.41
N LEU A 19 -27.32 -1.58 3.24
CA LEU A 19 -26.06 -0.93 2.85
C LEU A 19 -25.12 -1.84 2.03
N GLN A 20 -25.31 -3.16 2.10
CA GLN A 20 -24.48 -4.11 1.35
C GLN A 20 -24.54 -3.87 -0.17
N LYS A 21 -25.74 -3.63 -0.72
CA LYS A 21 -25.93 -3.38 -2.16
C LYS A 21 -25.17 -2.14 -2.68
N PRO A 22 -25.32 -0.93 -2.07
CA PRO A 22 -24.56 0.24 -2.50
C PRO A 22 -23.06 0.10 -2.25
N ILE A 23 -22.63 -0.54 -1.15
CA ILE A 23 -21.21 -0.80 -0.89
C ILE A 23 -20.61 -1.67 -1.99
N ILE A 24 -21.23 -2.80 -2.33
CA ILE A 24 -20.74 -3.68 -3.39
C ILE A 24 -20.67 -2.96 -4.72
N TYR A 25 -21.69 -2.16 -5.07
CA TYR A 25 -21.69 -1.40 -6.31
C TYR A 25 -20.54 -0.36 -6.35
N ASN A 26 -20.39 0.44 -5.30
CA ASN A 26 -19.35 1.46 -5.23
C ASN A 26 -17.94 0.83 -5.23
N THR A 27 -17.75 -0.29 -4.56
CA THR A 27 -16.48 -1.03 -4.60
C THR A 27 -16.18 -1.54 -6.00
N LYS A 28 -17.17 -2.06 -6.74
CA LYS A 28 -16.96 -2.50 -8.14
C LYS A 28 -16.54 -1.34 -9.05
N VAL A 29 -17.20 -0.20 -8.92
CA VAL A 29 -16.82 1.01 -9.68
C VAL A 29 -15.41 1.45 -9.32
N ALA A 30 -15.08 1.49 -8.02
CA ALA A 30 -13.73 1.84 -7.56
C ALA A 30 -12.67 0.87 -8.10
N VAL A 31 -12.96 -0.44 -8.17
CA VAL A 31 -12.06 -1.45 -8.76
C VAL A 31 -11.84 -1.22 -10.26
N GLU A 32 -12.90 -0.92 -11.03
CA GLU A 32 -12.75 -0.62 -12.46
C GLU A 32 -11.94 0.67 -12.70
N VAL A 33 -12.17 1.71 -11.89
CA VAL A 33 -11.37 2.94 -11.95
C VAL A 33 -9.91 2.65 -11.60
N ALA A 34 -9.65 1.89 -10.54
CA ALA A 34 -8.31 1.49 -10.15
C ALA A 34 -7.61 0.69 -11.25
N LYS A 35 -8.33 -0.21 -11.92
CA LYS A 35 -7.82 -0.99 -13.05
C LYS A 35 -7.45 -0.10 -14.24
N GLN A 36 -8.29 0.88 -14.57
CA GLN A 36 -8.00 1.84 -15.65
C GLN A 36 -6.73 2.64 -15.36
N VAL A 37 -6.59 3.15 -14.13
CA VAL A 37 -5.39 3.88 -13.69
C VAL A 37 -4.16 2.96 -13.74
N TYR A 38 -4.27 1.71 -13.28
CA TYR A 38 -3.17 0.74 -13.33
C TYR A 38 -2.61 0.53 -14.75
N THR A 39 -3.50 0.39 -15.74
CA THR A 39 -3.08 0.23 -17.13
C THR A 39 -2.59 1.53 -17.75
N LYS A 40 -3.22 2.67 -17.44
CA LYS A 40 -2.89 3.96 -18.05
C LYS A 40 -1.60 4.57 -17.52
N GLU A 41 -1.34 4.43 -16.22
CA GLU A 41 -0.12 4.91 -15.57
C GLU A 41 1.06 3.94 -15.75
N GLY A 42 0.87 2.83 -16.46
CA GLY A 42 1.95 1.87 -16.71
C GLY A 42 2.52 1.27 -15.43
N MET A 43 1.68 1.01 -14.42
CA MET A 43 2.09 0.38 -13.15
C MET A 43 2.47 -1.11 -13.29
N ALA A 44 2.56 -1.60 -14.53
CA ALA A 44 3.13 -2.91 -14.83
C ALA A 44 4.64 -2.88 -14.58
N PHE A 45 5.20 -4.06 -14.28
CA PHE A 45 6.64 -4.18 -14.14
C PHE A 45 7.33 -3.74 -15.45
N PRO A 46 8.36 -2.89 -15.39
CA PRO A 46 9.04 -2.42 -16.59
C PRO A 46 9.72 -3.56 -17.34
N THR A 47 9.84 -3.40 -18.65
CA THR A 47 10.58 -4.33 -19.50
C THR A 47 12.09 -4.27 -19.20
N GLY A 48 12.84 -5.35 -19.51
CA GLY A 48 14.29 -5.37 -19.29
C GLY A 48 15.05 -4.25 -20.01
N ALA A 49 14.55 -3.78 -21.15
CA ALA A 49 15.11 -2.64 -21.87
C ALA A 49 14.96 -1.33 -21.08
N GLN A 50 13.77 -1.08 -20.52
CA GLN A 50 13.50 0.11 -19.70
C GLN A 50 14.35 0.12 -18.41
N PHE A 51 14.66 -1.06 -17.86
CA PHE A 51 15.56 -1.16 -16.72
C PHE A 51 17.00 -0.74 -17.08
N SER A 52 17.50 -1.18 -18.24
CA SER A 52 18.82 -0.77 -18.73
C SER A 52 18.91 0.74 -18.97
N GLU A 53 17.86 1.32 -19.57
CA GLU A 53 17.76 2.76 -19.80
C GLU A 53 17.75 3.56 -18.48
N ALA A 54 16.99 3.10 -17.49
CA ALA A 54 16.95 3.72 -16.16
C ALA A 54 18.33 3.67 -15.49
N GLN A 55 19.06 2.55 -15.60
CA GLN A 55 20.40 2.42 -15.05
C GLN A 55 21.39 3.38 -15.71
N GLN A 56 21.36 3.50 -17.04
CA GLN A 56 22.21 4.43 -17.78
C GLN A 56 21.89 5.89 -17.41
N THR A 57 20.61 6.22 -17.26
CA THR A 57 20.16 7.55 -16.82
C THR A 57 20.64 7.87 -15.42
N LEU A 58 20.58 6.91 -14.50
CA LEU A 58 21.09 7.06 -13.14
C LEU A 58 22.60 7.30 -13.14
N GLN A 59 23.36 6.49 -13.88
CA GLN A 59 24.82 6.65 -14.00
C GLN A 59 25.20 8.02 -14.56
N ASN A 60 24.44 8.54 -15.53
CA ASN A 60 24.65 9.86 -16.09
C ASN A 60 24.30 10.98 -15.12
N THR A 61 23.24 10.82 -14.33
CA THR A 61 22.77 11.82 -13.35
C THR A 61 23.72 11.94 -12.16
N LEU A 62 24.32 10.82 -11.72
CA LEU A 62 25.26 10.78 -10.60
C LEU A 62 26.66 11.32 -10.95
N LYS A 63 26.90 11.74 -12.20
CA LYS A 63 28.16 12.39 -12.58
C LYS A 63 28.35 13.68 -11.79
N ILE A 64 29.54 13.89 -11.25
CA ILE A 64 29.93 15.02 -10.38
C ILE A 64 29.57 16.39 -11.02
N LYS A 65 29.63 16.49 -12.34
CA LYS A 65 29.26 17.71 -13.09
C LYS A 65 27.78 18.10 -12.93
N ASN A 66 26.89 17.11 -12.88
CA ASN A 66 25.44 17.31 -12.77
C ASN A 66 25.00 17.57 -11.31
N LEU A 67 25.73 17.01 -10.35
CA LEU A 67 25.47 17.22 -8.91
C LEU A 67 25.78 18.65 -8.47
N LYS A 68 26.79 19.30 -9.07
CA LYS A 68 27.19 20.67 -8.74
C LYS A 68 26.20 21.74 -9.23
N SER A 69 25.33 21.42 -10.18
CA SER A 69 24.32 22.33 -10.73
C SER A 69 22.92 22.14 -10.14
N LEU A 70 22.78 21.41 -9.03
CA LEU A 70 21.47 21.13 -8.43
C LEU A 70 20.89 22.33 -7.69
N THR A 71 19.63 22.63 -7.97
CA THR A 71 18.83 23.64 -7.26
C THR A 71 18.12 23.00 -6.05
N PHE A 72 17.87 23.77 -4.99
CA PHE A 72 17.14 23.31 -3.80
C PHE A 72 15.77 22.68 -4.12
N SER A 73 15.05 23.22 -5.11
CA SER A 73 13.77 22.64 -5.57
C SER A 73 13.92 21.22 -6.14
N GLN A 74 15.04 20.92 -6.82
CA GLN A 74 15.31 19.58 -7.36
C GLN A 74 15.62 18.59 -6.23
N VAL A 75 16.34 19.04 -5.20
CA VAL A 75 16.62 18.22 -4.01
C VAL A 75 15.34 17.91 -3.25
N ALA A 76 14.45 18.90 -3.07
CA ALA A 76 13.17 18.69 -2.41
C ALA A 76 12.30 17.66 -3.15
N LYS A 77 12.20 17.77 -4.49
CA LYS A 77 11.49 16.78 -5.33
C LYS A 77 12.12 15.40 -5.23
N GLY A 78 13.45 15.32 -5.31
CA GLY A 78 14.18 14.06 -5.14
C GLY A 78 13.95 13.42 -3.77
N GLY A 79 13.88 14.22 -2.70
CA GLY A 79 13.57 13.76 -1.35
C GLY A 79 12.18 13.14 -1.23
N VAL A 80 11.17 13.74 -1.87
CA VAL A 80 9.81 13.16 -1.92
C VAL A 80 9.81 11.81 -2.63
N VAL A 81 10.46 11.72 -3.80
CA VAL A 81 10.58 10.45 -4.55
C VAL A 81 11.34 9.39 -3.74
N LEU A 82 12.38 9.77 -3.01
CA LEU A 82 13.09 8.83 -2.12
C LEU A 82 12.19 8.32 -0.98
N ALA A 83 11.36 9.19 -0.40
CA ALA A 83 10.39 8.77 0.62
C ALA A 83 9.34 7.80 0.06
N GLU A 84 8.92 7.99 -1.20
CA GLU A 84 8.02 7.05 -1.89
C GLU A 84 8.69 5.69 -2.09
N ILE A 85 9.93 5.65 -2.59
CA ILE A 85 10.70 4.41 -2.77
C ILE A 85 10.88 3.69 -1.42
N TYR A 86 11.20 4.42 -0.36
CA TYR A 86 11.33 3.86 0.99
C TYR A 86 10.00 3.27 1.49
N THR A 87 8.89 3.92 1.18
CA THR A 87 7.55 3.40 1.50
C THR A 87 7.27 2.08 0.79
N PHE A 88 7.62 1.95 -0.49
CA PHE A 88 7.50 0.67 -1.21
C PHE A 88 8.38 -0.42 -0.62
N PHE A 89 9.58 -0.10 -0.15
CA PHE A 89 10.45 -1.05 0.54
C PHE A 89 9.78 -1.60 1.82
N LEU A 90 9.19 -0.73 2.64
CA LEU A 90 8.46 -1.13 3.84
C LEU A 90 7.22 -1.99 3.53
N ILE A 91 6.47 -1.65 2.46
CA ILE A 91 5.37 -2.48 1.98
C ILE A 91 5.88 -3.86 1.55
N GLY A 92 7.03 -3.92 0.88
CA GLY A 92 7.71 -5.16 0.52
C GLY A 92 8.05 -6.01 1.75
N GLU A 93 8.57 -5.40 2.82
CA GLU A 93 8.81 -6.09 4.08
C GLU A 93 7.52 -6.62 4.71
N ILE A 94 6.43 -5.84 4.71
CA ILE A 94 5.11 -6.28 5.22
C ILE A 94 4.60 -7.50 4.45
N VAL A 95 4.74 -7.51 3.12
CA VAL A 95 4.36 -8.64 2.27
C VAL A 95 5.28 -9.84 2.52
N GLY A 96 6.60 -9.63 2.61
CA GLY A 96 7.58 -10.69 2.85
C GLY A 96 7.42 -11.36 4.21
N ARG A 97 7.14 -10.59 5.26
CA ARG A 97 6.88 -11.10 6.62
C ARG A 97 5.43 -11.57 6.83
N ARG A 98 4.52 -11.23 5.90
CA ARG A 98 3.06 -11.50 5.97
C ARG A 98 2.40 -10.99 7.25
N ASN A 99 2.91 -9.90 7.81
CA ASN A 99 2.42 -9.31 9.05
C ASN A 99 2.46 -7.78 8.97
N LEU A 100 1.37 -7.12 9.37
CA LEU A 100 1.28 -5.66 9.34
C LEU A 100 2.14 -5.01 10.43
N ILE A 101 2.27 -5.64 11.59
CA ILE A 101 2.94 -5.05 12.77
C ILE A 101 3.87 -6.08 13.38
N GLY A 102 5.17 -5.77 13.43
CA GLY A 102 6.15 -6.58 14.15
C GLY A 102 6.36 -8.00 13.58
N TYR A 103 7.36 -8.71 14.10
CA TYR A 103 7.57 -10.10 13.72
C TYR A 103 6.69 -10.93 14.63
N ASN A 104 6.00 -11.91 14.05
CA ASN A 104 5.31 -12.92 14.85
C ASN A 104 6.39 -13.88 15.37
N VAL A 105 7.14 -13.42 16.36
CA VAL A 105 7.97 -14.29 17.18
C VAL A 105 7.03 -14.95 18.17
N LYS A 106 7.12 -16.27 18.34
CA LYS A 106 6.50 -16.92 19.49
C LYS A 106 7.13 -16.28 20.71
N SER A 107 6.35 -15.52 21.46
CA SER A 107 6.75 -15.00 22.75
C SER A 107 7.04 -16.18 23.67
N GLU A 108 8.24 -16.22 24.25
CA GLU A 108 8.63 -17.19 25.28
C GLU A 108 7.75 -17.09 26.54
N GLU A 109 6.88 -16.07 26.64
CA GLU A 109 5.89 -15.90 27.71
C GLU A 109 4.84 -17.02 27.80
N ALA A 110 4.67 -17.85 26.77
CA ALA A 110 3.85 -19.06 26.86
C ALA A 110 4.58 -20.25 27.52
N ALA A 111 5.90 -20.18 27.73
CA ALA A 111 6.69 -21.28 28.30
C ALA A 111 6.83 -21.21 29.84
N HIS A 112 6.40 -20.12 30.48
CA HIS A 112 6.52 -19.92 31.94
C HIS A 112 5.21 -20.11 32.73
N HIS A 113 4.11 -20.51 32.08
CA HIS A 113 2.82 -20.80 32.71
C HIS A 113 2.45 -22.29 32.74
N GLU A 114 3.42 -23.18 32.49
CA GLU A 114 3.29 -24.62 32.73
C GLU A 114 4.37 -25.09 33.71
N HIS A 115 4.21 -24.73 34.99
CA HIS A 115 4.84 -25.42 36.11
C HIS A 115 4.01 -25.30 37.38
#